data_AF-A0A482WE32-F1
#
_entry.id   AF-A0A482WE32-F1
#
_cell.length_a   1.000
_cell.length_b   1.000
_cell.length_c   1.000
_cell.angle_alpha   90.00
_cell.angle_beta   90.00
_cell.angle_gamma   90.00
#
_symmetry.space_group_name_H-M   'P 1'
#
loop_
_entity.id
_entity.type
_entity.pdbx_description
1 polymer ?
#
loop_
_entity_poly.entity_id
_entity_poly.type
_entity_poly.pdbx_seq_one_letter_code
_entity_poly.pdbx_strand_id
1 'polypeptide(L)'
;KVSLFEKHPTLIKNLPKYLENNPIYSRLDVFNGFGGLDGFVSGTLANHLNFDLVVLENLEDEPFGRVLPDGTITGSLGDVVNRKVMFSGNGRFLMDYGTTEIEFTVPYDGDRFCLITPKALKVPRWKTLSNCFTIWSWFSISGICIVCVIIWYFIGGSRNIIKAICEVFSFLVGIPFKTVPSFGRLLFLTSCQMFNMTIMGIIQGSFFTDFTTTIFYPDIDTLEDFVKSEMPVATNFWHLIQNESELVRRLKEKAVVINGNIFDSVAYHRNVTTFDRKQVLELLIETEYMGKDGIPLLHMVSECFTSF
;
A
#
# COMPACT_ATOMS: atom_id res chain seq x y z
N LYS A 1 -19.07 15.11 -33.24
CA LYS A 1 -18.16 13.98 -32.92
C LYS A 1 -17.42 14.30 -31.62
N VAL A 2 -17.25 13.33 -30.74
CA VAL A 2 -16.58 13.47 -29.43
C VAL A 2 -15.55 12.37 -29.32
N SER A 3 -14.33 12.68 -28.86
CA SER A 3 -13.32 11.65 -28.59
C SER A 3 -13.58 11.05 -27.21
N LEU A 4 -13.72 9.73 -27.16
CA LEU A 4 -14.10 8.99 -25.96
C LEU A 4 -13.54 7.57 -26.06
N PHE A 5 -12.89 7.08 -25.01
CA PHE A 5 -12.32 5.73 -24.99
C PHE A 5 -12.58 5.03 -23.65
N GLU A 6 -12.66 3.70 -23.70
CA GLU A 6 -12.91 2.86 -22.52
C GLU A 6 -11.83 3.04 -21.45
N LYS A 7 -12.26 3.31 -20.22
CA LYS A 7 -11.37 3.47 -19.07
C LYS A 7 -12.12 3.11 -17.80
N HIS A 8 -11.82 1.96 -17.23
CA HIS A 8 -12.40 1.57 -15.95
C HIS A 8 -11.85 2.45 -14.81
N PRO A 9 -12.70 2.89 -13.85
CA PRO A 9 -14.16 2.71 -13.79
C PRO A 9 -14.97 3.85 -14.43
N THR A 10 -14.33 4.90 -14.95
CA THR A 10 -15.01 6.15 -15.33
C THR A 10 -15.77 6.07 -16.65
N LEU A 11 -15.38 5.18 -17.56
CA LEU A 11 -16.10 4.85 -18.78
C LEU A 11 -16.14 3.33 -18.98
N ILE A 12 -17.35 2.77 -18.97
CA ILE A 12 -17.61 1.34 -19.10
C ILE A 12 -18.53 1.11 -20.29
N LYS A 13 -18.09 0.32 -21.27
CA LYS A 13 -18.92 -0.04 -22.43
C LYS A 13 -19.74 -1.29 -22.16
N ASN A 14 -19.11 -2.30 -21.55
CA ASN A 14 -19.76 -3.55 -21.16
C ASN A 14 -20.05 -3.55 -19.67
N LEU A 15 -21.33 -3.44 -19.32
CA LEU A 15 -21.74 -3.51 -17.92
C LEU A 15 -21.51 -4.90 -17.34
N PRO A 16 -20.96 -4.99 -16.13
CA PRO A 16 -20.99 -6.23 -15.37
C PRO A 16 -22.44 -6.65 -15.11
N LYS A 17 -22.72 -7.96 -15.16
CA LYS A 17 -24.07 -8.52 -14.96
C LYS A 17 -24.78 -8.06 -13.68
N TYR A 18 -24.01 -7.78 -12.63
CA TYR A 18 -24.56 -7.29 -11.35
C TYR A 18 -25.02 -5.83 -11.41
N LEU A 19 -24.53 -5.03 -12.37
CA LEU A 19 -24.95 -3.65 -12.58
C LEU A 19 -26.09 -3.51 -13.60
N GLU A 20 -26.35 -4.53 -14.43
CA GLU A 20 -27.43 -4.49 -15.44
C GLU A 20 -28.81 -4.19 -14.81
N ASN A 21 -29.07 -4.72 -13.62
CA ASN A 21 -30.35 -4.52 -12.92
C ASN A 21 -30.42 -3.22 -12.11
N ASN A 22 -29.34 -2.42 -12.08
CA ASN A 22 -29.31 -1.19 -11.31
C ASN A 22 -30.07 -0.08 -12.07
N PRO A 23 -31.04 0.63 -11.43
CA PRO A 23 -31.84 1.68 -12.09
C PRO A 23 -31.04 2.84 -12.69
N ILE A 24 -29.80 3.05 -12.24
CA ILE A 24 -28.89 4.06 -12.78
C ILE A 24 -28.40 3.62 -14.17
N TYR A 25 -28.05 2.34 -14.31
CA TYR A 25 -27.50 1.77 -15.53
C TYR A 25 -28.59 1.24 -16.48
N SER A 26 -29.82 1.05 -16.01
CA SER A 26 -30.95 0.63 -16.85
C SER A 26 -31.37 1.68 -17.90
N ARG A 27 -30.82 2.90 -17.84
CA ARG A 27 -31.07 4.00 -18.79
C ARG A 27 -29.89 4.25 -19.72
N LEU A 28 -29.01 3.27 -19.93
CA LEU A 28 -27.80 3.44 -20.76
C LEU A 28 -28.06 3.88 -22.20
N ASP A 29 -29.21 3.51 -22.77
CA ASP A 29 -29.60 3.92 -24.13
C ASP A 29 -29.69 5.46 -24.26
N VAL A 30 -30.07 6.15 -23.18
CA VAL A 30 -30.10 7.63 -23.12
C VAL A 30 -28.68 8.22 -23.18
N PHE A 31 -27.68 7.44 -22.79
CA PHE A 31 -26.27 7.84 -22.75
C PHE A 31 -25.45 7.13 -23.84
N ASN A 32 -26.12 6.74 -24.93
CA ASN A 32 -25.52 6.10 -26.09
C ASN A 32 -24.73 4.81 -25.76
N GLY A 33 -25.16 4.08 -24.74
CA GLY A 33 -24.56 2.81 -24.33
C GLY A 33 -23.27 2.92 -23.51
N PHE A 34 -22.93 4.11 -22.99
CA PHE A 34 -21.79 4.29 -22.08
C PHE A 34 -22.22 4.41 -20.62
N GLY A 35 -21.63 3.61 -19.75
CA GLY A 35 -21.75 3.71 -18.30
C GLY A 35 -20.53 4.39 -17.66
N GLY A 36 -20.66 4.73 -16.38
CA GLY A 36 -19.61 5.39 -15.61
C GLY A 36 -19.70 6.91 -15.68
N LEU A 37 -18.85 7.59 -14.90
CA LEU A 37 -18.88 9.05 -14.74
C LEU A 37 -18.74 9.79 -16.09
N ASP A 38 -17.72 9.47 -16.88
CA ASP A 38 -17.43 10.13 -18.16
C ASP A 38 -18.58 9.93 -19.16
N GLY A 39 -19.17 8.73 -19.15
CA GLY A 39 -20.27 8.35 -20.04
C GLY A 39 -21.57 9.07 -19.68
N PHE A 40 -21.91 9.09 -18.38
CA PHE A 40 -23.08 9.79 -17.87
C PHE A 40 -22.99 11.30 -18.05
N VAL A 41 -21.81 11.90 -17.83
CA VAL A 41 -21.59 13.34 -18.06
C VAL A 41 -21.78 13.66 -19.54
N SER A 42 -21.14 12.90 -20.44
CA SER A 42 -21.22 13.14 -21.88
C SER A 42 -22.65 12.97 -22.42
N GLY A 43 -23.37 11.92 -21.98
CA GLY A 43 -24.75 11.68 -22.38
C GLY A 43 -25.74 12.69 -21.77
N THR A 44 -25.53 13.11 -20.52
CA THR A 44 -26.34 14.17 -19.90
C THR A 44 -26.13 15.50 -20.62
N LEU A 45 -24.91 15.82 -21.01
CA LEU A 45 -24.58 17.02 -21.78
C LEU A 45 -25.26 16.99 -23.16
N ALA A 46 -25.21 15.85 -23.86
CA ALA A 46 -25.89 15.64 -25.13
C ALA A 46 -27.40 15.87 -25.03
N ASN A 47 -28.03 15.32 -23.99
CA ASN A 47 -29.46 15.48 -23.74
C ASN A 47 -29.82 16.94 -23.34
N HIS A 48 -29.01 17.59 -22.50
CA HIS A 48 -29.29 18.95 -22.02
C HIS A 48 -29.09 20.01 -23.11
N LEU A 49 -28.07 19.85 -23.95
CA LEU A 49 -27.75 20.77 -25.05
C LEU A 49 -28.36 20.36 -26.39
N ASN A 50 -29.12 19.26 -26.42
CA ASN A 50 -29.83 18.74 -27.58
C ASN A 50 -28.92 18.50 -28.81
N PHE A 51 -27.84 17.72 -28.63
CA PHE A 51 -26.96 17.29 -29.72
C PHE A 51 -26.76 15.77 -29.73
N ASP A 52 -26.42 15.21 -30.90
CA ASP A 52 -26.15 13.78 -31.04
C ASP A 52 -24.70 13.42 -30.67
N LEU A 53 -24.55 12.44 -29.78
CA LEU A 53 -23.24 11.96 -29.32
C LEU A 53 -22.63 10.95 -30.31
N VAL A 54 -21.90 11.43 -31.32
CA VAL A 54 -21.12 10.57 -32.22
C VAL A 54 -19.71 10.35 -31.66
N VAL A 55 -19.42 9.15 -31.16
CA VAL A 55 -18.12 8.83 -30.54
C VAL A 55 -17.07 8.46 -31.59
N LEU A 56 -15.88 9.06 -31.46
CA LEU A 56 -14.66 8.64 -32.10
C LEU A 56 -13.81 7.94 -31.03
N GLU A 57 -13.74 6.61 -31.12
CA GLU A 57 -12.99 5.80 -30.16
C GLU A 57 -11.50 5.83 -30.53
N ASN A 58 -10.67 6.25 -29.56
CA ASN A 58 -9.22 6.26 -29.74
C ASN A 58 -8.65 4.93 -29.26
N LEU A 59 -7.99 4.20 -30.16
CA LEU A 59 -7.46 2.85 -29.93
C LEU A 59 -5.91 2.84 -29.90
N GLU A 60 -5.28 4.01 -29.77
CA GLU A 60 -3.83 4.11 -29.61
C GLU A 60 -3.38 3.61 -28.21
N ASP A 61 -2.11 3.21 -28.09
CA ASP A 61 -1.52 2.73 -26.83
C ASP A 61 -1.54 3.81 -25.72
N GLU A 62 -1.48 5.09 -26.10
CA GLU A 62 -1.64 6.24 -25.22
C GLU A 62 -2.94 6.99 -25.56
N PRO A 63 -4.12 6.54 -25.10
CA PRO A 63 -5.40 7.06 -25.57
C PRO A 63 -5.67 8.51 -25.12
N PHE A 64 -5.08 8.95 -24.00
CA PHE A 64 -5.07 10.39 -23.65
C PHE A 64 -4.12 11.18 -24.55
N GLY A 65 -3.05 10.57 -25.05
CA GLY A 65 -2.06 11.21 -25.87
C GLY A 65 -1.28 12.34 -25.19
N ARG A 66 -0.23 12.77 -25.87
CA ARG A 66 0.69 13.83 -25.43
C ARG A 66 1.29 14.54 -26.62
N VAL A 67 1.94 15.67 -26.35
CA VAL A 67 2.82 16.33 -27.31
C VAL A 67 4.18 15.63 -27.26
N LEU A 68 4.57 15.03 -28.38
CA LEU A 68 5.87 14.38 -28.54
C LEU A 68 6.98 15.41 -28.80
N PRO A 69 8.27 15.04 -28.60
CA PRO A 69 9.40 15.97 -28.83
C PRO A 69 9.53 16.49 -30.27
N ASP A 70 8.96 15.77 -31.24
CA ASP A 70 8.90 16.17 -32.65
C ASP A 70 7.75 17.16 -32.93
N GLY A 71 6.92 17.47 -31.93
CA GLY A 71 5.73 18.33 -32.03
C GLY A 71 4.47 17.56 -32.44
N THR A 72 4.55 16.26 -32.70
CA THR A 72 3.38 15.44 -33.05
C THR A 72 2.49 15.26 -31.82
N ILE A 73 1.18 15.44 -31.98
CA ILE A 73 0.20 15.32 -30.89
C ILE A 73 -0.64 14.07 -31.11
N THR A 74 -0.63 13.17 -30.12
CA THR A 74 -1.28 11.84 -30.20
C THR A 74 -2.58 11.77 -29.40
N GLY A 75 -3.27 10.63 -29.47
CA GLY A 75 -4.43 10.30 -28.65
C GLY A 75 -5.61 11.27 -28.78
N SER A 76 -6.50 11.28 -27.79
CA SER A 76 -7.66 12.17 -27.79
C SER A 76 -7.30 13.65 -27.64
N LEU A 77 -6.07 13.97 -27.21
CA LEU A 77 -5.53 15.32 -27.26
C LEU A 77 -5.35 15.77 -28.71
N GLY A 78 -4.69 14.94 -29.53
CA GLY A 78 -4.50 15.19 -30.95
C GLY A 78 -5.82 15.24 -31.72
N ASP A 79 -6.83 14.46 -31.32
CA ASP A 79 -8.16 14.52 -31.94
C ASP A 79 -8.84 15.88 -31.78
N VAL A 80 -8.68 16.50 -30.61
CA VAL A 80 -9.22 17.84 -30.31
C VAL A 80 -8.42 18.91 -31.06
N VAL A 81 -7.10 18.90 -30.94
CA VAL A 81 -6.22 19.91 -31.58
C VAL A 81 -6.37 19.91 -33.10
N ASN A 82 -6.40 18.72 -33.72
CA ASN A 82 -6.58 18.59 -35.17
C ASN A 82 -8.04 18.79 -35.63
N ARG A 83 -8.94 19.24 -34.74
CA ARG A 83 -10.37 19.49 -35.01
C ARG A 83 -11.12 18.29 -35.61
N LYS A 84 -10.70 17.06 -35.27
CA LYS A 84 -11.40 15.83 -35.67
C LYS A 84 -12.68 15.64 -34.85
N VAL A 85 -12.67 16.14 -33.62
CA VAL A 85 -13.79 16.10 -32.67
C VAL A 85 -14.05 17.50 -32.08
N MET A 86 -15.23 17.70 -31.52
CA MET A 86 -15.59 18.96 -30.83
C MET A 86 -14.96 19.05 -29.43
N PHE A 87 -14.95 17.93 -28.69
CA PHE A 87 -14.35 17.85 -27.36
C PHE A 87 -13.93 16.40 -27.05
N SER A 88 -13.11 16.24 -26.01
CA SER A 88 -12.74 14.96 -25.40
C SER A 88 -13.62 14.72 -24.17
N GLY A 89 -14.37 13.63 -24.13
CA GLY A 89 -15.33 13.36 -23.04
C GLY A 89 -14.75 12.63 -21.82
N ASN A 90 -13.55 12.04 -21.92
CA ASN A 90 -12.88 11.44 -20.77
C ASN A 90 -12.35 12.51 -19.80
N GLY A 91 -12.50 12.28 -18.48
CA GLY A 91 -11.98 13.16 -17.45
C GLY A 91 -10.45 13.33 -17.51
N ARG A 92 -10.00 14.59 -17.57
CA ARG A 92 -8.59 15.00 -17.60
C ARG A 92 -8.26 15.91 -16.43
N PHE A 93 -7.01 15.87 -15.99
CA PHE A 93 -6.49 16.84 -15.04
C PHE A 93 -6.31 18.20 -15.72
N LEU A 94 -6.62 19.26 -14.98
CA LEU A 94 -6.34 20.63 -15.40
C LEU A 94 -4.83 20.88 -15.25
N MET A 95 -4.11 20.82 -16.36
CA MET A 95 -2.66 20.93 -16.41
C MET A 95 -2.23 21.52 -17.75
N ASP A 96 -0.97 21.93 -17.84
CA ASP A 96 -0.36 22.26 -19.12
C ASP A 96 0.06 20.98 -19.86
N TYR A 97 -0.57 20.73 -21.02
CA TYR A 97 -0.29 19.59 -21.90
C TYR A 97 0.69 19.93 -23.03
N GLY A 98 1.36 21.08 -22.98
CA GLY A 98 2.33 21.51 -23.99
C GLY A 98 1.69 22.06 -25.27
N THR A 99 0.42 22.45 -25.21
CA THR A 99 -0.29 23.11 -26.33
C THR A 99 -1.29 24.14 -25.81
N THR A 100 -1.41 25.25 -26.54
CA THR A 100 -2.39 26.32 -26.28
C THR A 100 -3.65 26.17 -27.13
N GLU A 101 -3.76 25.11 -27.93
CA GLU A 101 -4.87 24.88 -28.87
C GLU A 101 -6.06 24.16 -28.23
N ILE A 102 -6.05 24.02 -26.90
CA ILE A 102 -7.12 23.41 -26.12
C ILE A 102 -7.62 24.38 -25.05
N GLU A 103 -8.90 24.26 -24.72
CA GLU A 103 -9.52 24.94 -23.60
C GLU A 103 -10.20 23.91 -22.71
N PHE A 104 -10.11 24.11 -21.39
CA PHE A 104 -10.79 23.26 -20.42
C PHE A 104 -12.15 23.84 -20.07
N THR A 105 -13.10 22.94 -19.78
CA THR A 105 -14.34 23.32 -19.10
C THR A 105 -14.07 23.67 -17.64
N VAL A 106 -15.12 24.06 -16.91
CA VAL A 106 -15.02 24.15 -15.45
C VAL A 106 -14.68 22.77 -14.87
N PRO A 107 -13.82 22.70 -13.84
CA PRO A 107 -13.55 21.46 -13.13
C PRO A 107 -14.80 21.02 -12.36
N TYR A 108 -15.14 19.74 -12.47
CA TYR A 108 -16.31 19.15 -11.80
C TYR A 108 -15.94 18.07 -10.77
N ASP A 109 -14.69 17.60 -10.76
CA ASP A 109 -14.16 16.64 -9.79
C ASP A 109 -12.69 16.95 -9.49
N GLY A 110 -12.19 16.49 -8.34
CA GLY A 110 -10.81 16.65 -7.90
C GLY A 110 -10.17 15.31 -7.55
N ASP A 111 -8.97 15.07 -8.07
CA ASP A 111 -8.22 13.84 -7.85
C ASP A 111 -6.72 14.15 -7.67
N ARG A 112 -5.93 13.15 -7.27
CA ARG A 112 -4.51 13.28 -6.97
C ARG A 112 -3.75 12.10 -7.56
N PHE A 113 -2.47 12.30 -7.88
CA PHE A 113 -1.58 11.21 -8.27
C PHE A 113 -0.85 10.67 -7.05
N CYS A 114 -1.11 9.43 -6.67
CA CYS A 114 -0.47 8.78 -5.54
C CYS A 114 0.51 7.70 -6.03
N LEU A 115 1.60 7.52 -5.28
CA LEU A 115 2.51 6.41 -5.50
C LEU A 115 1.89 5.13 -4.90
N ILE A 116 1.94 4.03 -5.66
CA ILE A 116 1.58 2.69 -5.18
C ILE A 116 2.83 1.82 -5.09
N THR A 117 2.96 1.13 -3.97
CA THR A 117 4.07 0.23 -3.63
C THR A 117 3.54 -1.17 -3.34
N PRO A 118 4.36 -2.23 -3.44
CA PRO A 118 3.95 -3.54 -2.95
C PRO A 118 3.73 -3.51 -1.44
N LYS A 119 2.62 -4.11 -0.96
CA LYS A 119 2.34 -4.21 0.48
C LYS A 119 3.48 -4.93 1.20
N ALA A 120 3.89 -4.42 2.36
CA ALA A 120 4.97 -5.02 3.14
C ALA A 120 4.71 -6.51 3.44
N LEU A 121 5.78 -7.28 3.55
CA LEU A 121 5.67 -8.71 3.83
C LEU A 121 5.20 -8.95 5.26
N LYS A 122 4.53 -10.08 5.47
CA LYS A 122 4.21 -10.58 6.80
C LYS A 122 5.49 -10.91 7.55
N VAL A 123 5.54 -10.53 8.82
CA VAL A 123 6.64 -10.95 9.70
C VAL A 123 6.52 -12.46 9.93
N PRO A 124 7.58 -13.25 9.70
CA PRO A 124 7.55 -14.69 9.98
C PRO A 124 7.23 -14.95 11.45
N ARG A 125 6.31 -15.90 11.72
CA ARG A 125 5.83 -16.20 13.09
C ARG A 125 6.94 -16.51 14.10
N TRP A 126 8.04 -17.13 13.66
CA TRP A 126 9.17 -17.44 14.54
C TRP A 126 9.94 -16.19 15.00
N LYS A 127 9.96 -15.14 14.18
CA LYS A 127 10.66 -13.89 14.49
C LYS A 127 9.88 -13.08 15.52
N THR A 128 8.58 -13.30 15.64
CA THR A 128 7.72 -12.56 16.56
C THR A 128 8.05 -12.85 18.03
N LEU A 129 8.47 -14.08 18.36
CA LEU A 129 8.97 -14.41 19.70
C LEU A 129 10.15 -13.51 20.11
N SER A 130 11.06 -13.23 19.18
CA SER A 130 12.20 -12.36 19.45
C SER A 130 11.79 -10.88 19.56
N ASN A 131 10.68 -10.49 18.92
CA ASN A 131 10.17 -9.12 18.94
C ASN A 131 9.30 -8.80 20.17
N CYS A 132 8.94 -9.79 20.99
CA CYS A 132 8.18 -9.59 22.24
C CYS A 132 8.89 -8.61 23.18
N PHE A 133 10.22 -8.63 23.20
CA PHE A 133 11.04 -7.75 23.99
C PHE A 133 12.06 -7.01 23.12
N THR A 134 12.37 -5.78 23.51
CA THR A 134 13.52 -5.07 22.91
C THR A 134 14.82 -5.81 23.27
N ILE A 135 15.86 -5.62 22.45
CA ILE A 135 17.16 -6.25 22.68
C ILE A 135 17.72 -5.91 24.08
N TRP A 136 17.47 -4.70 24.57
CA TRP A 136 17.88 -4.26 25.92
C TRP A 136 17.14 -5.02 27.03
N SER A 137 15.85 -5.28 26.84
CA SER A 137 15.06 -6.09 27.76
C SER A 137 15.57 -7.54 27.82
N TRP A 138 15.95 -8.13 26.68
CA TRP A 138 16.58 -9.46 26.65
C TRP A 138 17.89 -9.52 27.43
N PHE A 139 18.76 -8.51 27.27
CA PHE A 139 19.98 -8.40 28.07
C PHE A 139 19.67 -8.22 29.56
N SER A 140 18.62 -7.46 29.90
CA SER A 140 18.21 -7.22 31.28
C SER A 140 17.69 -8.50 31.94
N ILE A 141 16.85 -9.27 31.25
CA ILE A 141 16.34 -10.58 31.72
C ILE A 141 17.50 -11.55 31.90
N SER A 142 18.43 -11.61 30.95
CA SER A 142 19.62 -12.46 31.04
C SER A 142 20.52 -12.07 32.22
N GLY A 143 20.72 -10.76 32.44
CA GLY A 143 21.47 -10.24 33.58
C GLY A 143 20.83 -10.59 34.92
N ILE A 144 19.50 -10.44 35.04
CA ILE A 144 18.75 -10.82 36.25
C ILE A 144 18.92 -12.32 36.53
N CYS A 145 18.83 -13.18 35.50
CA CYS A 145 19.04 -14.62 35.67
C CYS A 145 20.46 -14.95 36.19
N ILE A 146 21.49 -14.27 35.69
CA ILE A 146 22.87 -14.44 36.18
C ILE A 146 22.99 -14.00 37.64
N VAL A 147 22.41 -12.85 37.99
CA VAL A 147 22.38 -12.36 39.38
C VAL A 147 21.68 -13.35 40.30
N CYS A 148 20.56 -13.94 39.85
CA CYS A 148 19.87 -14.99 40.60
C CYS A 148 20.76 -16.21 40.84
N VAL A 149 21.53 -16.66 39.83
CA VAL A 149 22.48 -17.76 39.98
C VAL A 149 23.61 -17.42 40.96
N ILE A 150 24.15 -16.20 40.91
CA ILE A 150 25.21 -15.74 41.82
C ILE A 150 24.69 -15.71 43.26
N ILE A 151 23.51 -15.12 43.49
CA ILE A 151 22.89 -15.07 44.82
C ILE A 151 22.63 -16.49 45.33
N TRP A 152 22.09 -17.38 44.48
CA TRP A 152 21.85 -18.78 44.84
C TRP A 152 23.15 -19.54 45.16
N TYR A 153 24.22 -19.28 44.42
CA TYR A 153 25.54 -19.87 44.67
C TYR A 153 26.08 -19.50 46.07
N PHE A 154 25.97 -18.23 46.47
CA PHE A 154 26.40 -17.79 47.80
C PHE A 154 25.49 -18.29 48.93
N ILE A 155 24.16 -18.31 48.73
CA ILE A 155 23.19 -18.69 49.77
C ILE A 155 23.09 -20.23 49.91
N GLY A 156 23.20 -20.98 48.82
CA GLY A 156 22.97 -22.42 48.75
C GLY A 156 24.06 -23.26 49.41
N GLY A 157 25.25 -22.70 49.65
CA GLY A 157 26.39 -23.40 50.25
C GLY A 157 27.02 -24.47 49.35
N SER A 158 26.53 -24.61 48.11
CA SER A 158 27.12 -25.45 47.07
C SER A 158 28.32 -24.72 46.45
N ARG A 159 29.52 -25.32 46.50
CA ARG A 159 30.72 -24.80 45.80
C ARG A 159 30.74 -25.12 44.29
N ASN A 160 29.70 -25.77 43.77
CA ASN A 160 29.60 -26.15 42.37
C ASN A 160 28.65 -25.22 41.62
N ILE A 161 29.19 -24.39 40.72
CA ILE A 161 28.42 -23.43 39.93
C ILE A 161 27.43 -24.10 38.97
N ILE A 162 27.81 -25.25 38.38
CA ILE A 162 26.96 -26.02 37.47
C ILE A 162 25.69 -26.50 38.19
N LYS A 163 25.84 -26.95 39.45
CA LYS A 163 24.70 -27.38 40.26
C LYS A 163 23.77 -26.21 40.58
N ALA A 164 24.32 -25.04 40.90
CA ALA A 164 23.54 -23.83 41.15
C ALA A 164 22.76 -23.39 39.89
N ILE A 165 23.38 -23.46 38.71
CA ILE A 165 22.72 -23.18 37.42
C ILE A 165 21.57 -24.17 37.19
N CYS A 166 21.79 -25.47 37.36
CA CYS A 166 20.74 -26.48 37.16
C CYS A 166 19.58 -26.32 38.15
N GLU A 167 19.84 -25.98 39.41
CA GLU A 167 18.81 -25.75 40.42
C GLU A 167 17.96 -24.52 40.12
N VAL A 168 18.60 -23.38 39.79
CA VAL A 168 17.89 -22.15 39.40
C VAL A 168 17.11 -22.36 38.10
N PHE A 169 17.69 -23.03 37.11
CA PHE A 169 17.00 -23.36 35.86
C PHE A 169 15.80 -24.27 36.11
N SER A 170 15.95 -25.33 36.90
CA SER A 170 14.86 -26.23 37.26
C SER A 170 13.72 -25.47 37.93
N PHE A 171 14.05 -24.54 38.83
CA PHE A 171 13.07 -23.71 39.49
C PHE A 171 12.34 -22.75 38.53
N LEU A 172 13.07 -22.10 37.62
CA LEU A 172 12.49 -21.23 36.58
C LEU A 172 11.60 -22.01 35.61
N VAL A 173 11.89 -23.29 35.35
CA VAL A 173 11.02 -24.15 34.53
C VAL A 173 9.83 -24.72 35.33
N GLY A 174 9.81 -24.52 36.66
CA GLY A 174 8.77 -25.05 37.54
C GLY A 174 8.95 -26.52 37.92
N ILE A 175 10.15 -27.07 37.75
CA ILE A 175 10.49 -28.44 38.16
C ILE A 175 10.75 -28.46 39.67
N PRO A 176 10.04 -29.31 40.44
CA PRO A 176 10.25 -29.41 41.88
C PRO A 176 11.62 -30.04 42.18
N PHE A 177 12.38 -29.44 43.09
CA PHE A 177 13.65 -29.98 43.58
C PHE A 177 13.76 -29.87 45.10
N LYS A 178 14.46 -30.82 45.72
CA LYS A 178 14.54 -30.94 47.19
C LYS A 178 15.54 -29.92 47.74
N THR A 179 15.05 -28.96 48.54
CA THR A 179 15.89 -27.99 49.26
C THR A 179 15.57 -28.01 50.75
N VAL A 180 16.59 -27.77 51.58
CA VAL A 180 16.40 -27.61 53.03
C VAL A 180 15.95 -26.17 53.30
N PRO A 181 14.78 -25.96 53.93
CA PRO A 181 14.19 -24.63 54.05
C PRO A 181 14.98 -23.78 55.05
N SER A 182 15.44 -22.63 54.59
CA SER A 182 15.86 -21.50 55.42
C SER A 182 15.04 -20.28 54.99
N PHE A 183 14.70 -19.40 55.94
CA PHE A 183 13.81 -18.25 55.67
C PHE A 183 14.31 -17.37 54.51
N GLY A 184 15.63 -17.09 54.46
CA GLY A 184 16.22 -16.31 53.36
C GLY A 184 16.21 -17.02 52.00
N ARG A 185 16.37 -18.36 51.99
CA ARG A 185 16.30 -19.18 50.78
C ARG A 185 14.88 -19.22 50.22
N LEU A 186 13.89 -19.35 51.09
CA LEU A 186 12.49 -19.36 50.71
C LEU A 186 12.08 -18.02 50.10
N LEU A 187 12.40 -16.91 50.76
CA LEU A 187 12.06 -15.58 50.26
C LEU A 187 12.66 -15.31 48.87
N PHE A 188 13.93 -15.66 48.67
CA PHE A 188 14.61 -15.52 47.39
C PHE A 188 14.00 -16.39 46.27
N LEU A 189 13.68 -17.66 46.57
CA LEU A 189 13.02 -18.51 45.58
C LEU A 189 11.61 -17.99 45.24
N THR A 190 10.82 -17.56 46.24
CA THR A 190 9.50 -16.99 45.96
C THR A 190 9.55 -15.74 45.09
N SER A 191 10.53 -14.85 45.29
CA SER A 191 10.67 -13.66 44.46
C SER A 191 11.10 -14.00 43.03
N CYS A 192 12.02 -14.95 42.86
CA CYS A 192 12.40 -15.47 41.55
C CYS A 192 11.20 -16.08 40.81
N GLN A 193 10.31 -16.78 41.53
CA GLN A 193 9.13 -17.39 40.92
C GLN A 193 8.10 -16.35 40.47
N MET A 194 7.85 -15.32 41.28
CA MET A 194 6.95 -14.23 40.91
C MET A 194 7.46 -13.48 39.66
N PHE A 195 8.77 -13.24 39.59
CA PHE A 195 9.40 -12.65 38.40
C PHE A 195 9.21 -13.55 37.17
N ASN A 196 9.51 -14.84 37.29
CA ASN A 196 9.38 -15.80 36.20
C ASN A 196 7.93 -15.93 35.70
N MET A 197 6.96 -15.98 36.61
CA MET A 197 5.54 -16.01 36.27
C MET A 197 5.13 -14.75 35.48
N THR A 198 5.68 -13.59 35.84
CA THR A 198 5.42 -12.33 35.13
C THR A 198 5.98 -12.36 33.70
N ILE A 199 7.25 -12.77 33.54
CA ILE A 199 7.89 -12.85 32.22
C ILE A 199 7.19 -13.88 31.33
N MET A 200 6.87 -15.07 31.85
CA MET A 200 6.11 -16.07 31.11
C MET A 200 4.72 -15.58 30.69
N GLY A 201 4.03 -14.84 31.56
CA GLY A 201 2.75 -14.22 31.24
C GLY A 201 2.85 -13.23 30.07
N ILE A 202 3.91 -12.40 30.04
CA ILE A 202 4.14 -11.47 28.93
C ILE A 202 4.44 -12.23 27.63
N ILE A 203 5.32 -13.23 27.68
CA ILE A 203 5.66 -14.05 26.51
C ILE A 203 4.41 -14.75 25.95
N GLN A 204 3.60 -15.37 26.82
CA GLN A 204 2.35 -16.02 26.43
C GLN A 204 1.33 -15.04 25.85
N GLY A 205 1.19 -13.85 26.43
CA GLY A 205 0.32 -12.80 25.91
C GLY A 205 0.75 -12.29 24.53
N SER A 206 2.06 -12.11 24.32
CA SER A 206 2.62 -11.77 23.01
C SER A 206 2.32 -12.87 21.99
N PHE A 207 2.58 -14.13 22.33
CA PHE A 207 2.26 -15.26 21.45
C PHE A 207 0.78 -15.29 21.08
N PHE A 208 -0.12 -15.07 22.03
CA PHE A 208 -1.55 -15.04 21.76
C PHE A 208 -1.92 -13.92 20.78
N THR A 209 -1.31 -12.75 20.95
CA THR A 209 -1.49 -11.60 20.05
C THR A 209 -0.99 -11.93 18.64
N ASP A 210 0.14 -12.61 18.53
CA ASP A 210 0.75 -13.02 17.25
C ASP A 210 -0.07 -14.09 16.50
N PHE A 211 -0.81 -14.92 17.22
CA PHE A 211 -1.72 -15.90 16.62
C PHE A 211 -3.03 -15.27 16.15
N THR A 212 -3.48 -14.20 16.82
CA THR A 212 -4.75 -13.55 16.54
C THR A 212 -4.62 -12.40 15.54
N THR A 213 -3.45 -11.76 15.46
CA THR A 213 -3.19 -10.61 14.59
C THR A 213 -2.03 -10.87 13.64
N THR A 214 -2.15 -10.44 12.39
CA THR A 214 -1.07 -10.51 11.40
C THR A 214 -0.21 -9.27 11.48
N ILE A 215 1.07 -9.45 11.83
CA ILE A 215 2.05 -8.36 11.89
C ILE A 215 2.76 -8.26 10.54
N PHE A 216 2.88 -7.04 10.03
CA PHE A 216 3.59 -6.72 8.79
C PHE A 216 4.88 -5.95 9.09
N TYR A 217 5.83 -6.02 8.16
CA TYR A 217 6.94 -5.06 8.14
C TYR A 217 6.41 -3.64 7.89
N PRO A 218 7.15 -2.58 8.26
CA PRO A 218 6.74 -1.21 7.94
C PRO A 218 6.61 -1.04 6.43
N ASP A 219 5.49 -0.47 6.01
CA ASP A 219 5.26 -0.06 4.63
C ASP A 219 6.08 1.18 4.28
N ILE A 220 6.31 1.39 2.99
CA ILE A 220 6.89 2.63 2.48
C ILE A 220 5.76 3.63 2.35
N ASP A 221 5.66 4.55 3.31
CA ASP A 221 4.49 5.43 3.44
C ASP A 221 4.77 6.91 3.12
N THR A 222 6.05 7.28 2.94
CA THR A 222 6.47 8.62 2.52
C THR A 222 7.24 8.57 1.19
N LEU A 223 7.19 9.65 0.41
CA LEU A 223 7.99 9.75 -0.81
C LEU A 223 9.49 9.79 -0.49
N GLU A 224 9.88 10.33 0.66
CA GLU A 224 11.28 10.34 1.09
C GLU A 224 11.78 8.92 1.39
N ASP A 225 10.98 8.10 2.08
CA ASP A 225 11.30 6.69 2.32
C ASP A 225 11.36 5.90 1.01
N PHE A 226 10.49 6.24 0.05
CA PHE A 226 10.56 5.66 -1.29
C PHE A 226 11.85 6.06 -2.03
N VAL A 227 12.29 7.32 -1.96
CA VAL A 227 13.55 7.74 -2.59
C VAL A 227 14.75 7.01 -1.97
N LYS A 228 14.72 6.75 -0.65
CA LYS A 228 15.70 5.92 0.05
C LYS A 228 15.63 4.46 -0.38
N SER A 229 14.44 3.97 -0.77
CA SER A 229 14.29 2.64 -1.35
C SER A 229 14.94 2.56 -2.74
N GLU A 230 15.60 1.45 -3.07
CA GLU A 230 16.20 1.23 -4.40
C GLU A 230 15.17 0.78 -5.46
N MET A 231 13.87 0.95 -5.20
CA MET A 231 12.82 0.50 -6.11
C MET A 231 12.64 1.46 -7.30
N PRO A 232 12.49 0.94 -8.52
CA PRO A 232 12.22 1.72 -9.71
C PRO A 232 10.74 2.09 -9.84
N VAL A 233 10.45 3.20 -10.52
CA VAL A 233 9.08 3.69 -10.78
C VAL A 233 8.75 3.54 -12.26
N ALA A 234 7.70 2.79 -12.59
CA ALA A 234 7.13 2.75 -13.92
C ALA A 234 5.87 3.62 -13.97
N THR A 235 5.90 4.74 -14.69
CA THR A 235 4.70 5.53 -14.91
C THR A 235 4.74 6.25 -16.27
N ASN A 236 3.56 6.43 -16.85
CA ASN A 236 3.37 7.23 -18.07
C ASN A 236 3.13 8.71 -17.74
N PHE A 237 3.00 9.08 -16.46
CA PHE A 237 2.61 10.43 -16.03
C PHE A 237 3.77 11.42 -15.86
N TRP A 238 5.01 11.02 -16.14
CA TRP A 238 6.18 11.90 -15.91
C TRP A 238 6.12 13.23 -16.65
N HIS A 239 5.51 13.25 -17.83
CA HIS A 239 5.33 14.45 -18.65
C HIS A 239 4.36 15.47 -18.03
N LEU A 240 3.47 15.03 -17.14
CA LEU A 240 2.49 15.89 -16.47
C LEU A 240 3.07 16.52 -15.20
N ILE A 241 4.11 15.93 -14.62
CA ILE A 241 4.74 16.42 -13.39
C ILE A 241 5.81 17.46 -13.76
N GLN A 242 5.41 18.73 -13.83
CA GLN A 242 6.30 19.86 -14.12
C GLN A 242 7.11 20.36 -12.91
N ASN A 243 6.84 19.85 -11.70
CA ASN A 243 7.54 20.30 -10.49
C ASN A 243 9.04 19.90 -10.54
N GLU A 244 9.93 20.89 -10.40
CA GLU A 244 11.39 20.70 -10.42
C GLU A 244 12.01 20.53 -9.02
N SER A 245 11.21 20.21 -8.00
CA SER A 245 11.75 19.94 -6.67
C SER A 245 12.82 18.84 -6.71
N GLU A 246 13.80 18.94 -5.83
CA GLU A 246 14.91 17.97 -5.76
C GLU A 246 14.38 16.53 -5.58
N LEU A 247 13.30 16.37 -4.81
CA LEU A 247 12.62 15.10 -4.61
C LEU A 247 12.07 14.55 -5.93
N VAL A 248 11.37 15.37 -6.73
CA VAL A 248 10.82 14.93 -8.02
C VAL A 248 11.93 14.59 -9.01
N ARG A 249 13.05 15.33 -9.00
CA ARG A 249 14.21 14.98 -9.83
C ARG A 249 14.76 13.59 -9.50
N ARG A 250 14.95 13.29 -8.21
CA ARG A 250 15.39 11.95 -7.74
C ARG A 250 14.38 10.85 -8.08
N LEU A 251 13.08 11.16 -8.07
CA LEU A 251 12.05 10.22 -8.50
C LEU A 251 12.12 9.95 -10.01
N LYS A 252 12.30 10.98 -10.83
CA LYS A 252 12.46 10.87 -12.29
C LYS A 252 13.70 10.08 -12.68
N GLU A 253 14.79 10.17 -11.90
CA GLU A 253 16.00 9.36 -12.10
C GLU A 253 15.76 7.85 -11.93
N LYS A 254 14.71 7.45 -11.18
CA LYS A 254 14.30 6.06 -10.96
C LYS A 254 13.26 5.57 -11.98
N ALA A 255 12.95 6.37 -13.00
CA ALA A 255 11.94 6.04 -14.00
C ALA A 255 12.38 4.85 -14.87
N VAL A 256 11.51 3.85 -15.00
CA VAL A 256 11.69 2.71 -15.90
C VAL A 256 10.46 2.51 -16.77
N VAL A 257 10.66 1.98 -17.97
CA VAL A 257 9.56 1.59 -18.86
C VAL A 257 9.35 0.09 -18.73
N ILE A 258 8.11 -0.32 -18.47
CA ILE A 258 7.72 -1.73 -18.38
C ILE A 258 6.70 -2.00 -19.48
N ASN A 259 6.90 -3.12 -20.18
CA ASN A 259 5.92 -3.65 -21.11
C ASN A 259 4.97 -4.60 -20.36
N GLY A 260 3.67 -4.33 -20.41
CA GLY A 260 2.63 -5.15 -19.77
C GLY A 260 1.86 -4.41 -18.68
N ASN A 261 1.08 -5.16 -17.88
CA ASN A 261 0.33 -4.58 -16.77
C ASN A 261 1.27 -4.18 -15.63
N ILE A 262 1.39 -2.87 -15.41
CA ILE A 262 2.26 -2.30 -14.38
C ILE A 262 1.76 -2.73 -12.99
N PHE A 263 0.45 -2.76 -12.75
CA PHE A 263 -0.12 -3.12 -11.46
C PHE A 263 0.17 -4.57 -11.07
N ASP A 264 0.12 -5.51 -12.01
CA ASP A 264 0.51 -6.90 -11.77
C ASP A 264 1.99 -7.02 -11.38
N SER A 265 2.84 -6.19 -11.98
CA SER A 265 4.26 -6.13 -11.64
C SER A 265 4.49 -5.60 -10.22
N VAL A 266 3.72 -4.60 -9.78
CA VAL A 266 3.78 -4.11 -8.39
C VAL A 266 3.25 -5.17 -7.43
N ALA A 267 2.08 -5.76 -7.69
CA ALA A 267 1.40 -6.66 -6.77
C ALA A 267 2.10 -8.02 -6.61
N TYR A 268 2.43 -8.67 -7.72
CA TYR A 268 2.91 -10.06 -7.72
C TYR A 268 4.43 -10.16 -7.87
N HIS A 269 5.03 -9.37 -8.76
CA HIS A 269 6.48 -9.38 -8.95
C HIS A 269 7.22 -8.55 -7.90
N ARG A 270 6.56 -7.54 -7.33
CA ARG A 270 7.09 -6.68 -6.25
C ARG A 270 8.43 -6.03 -6.59
N ASN A 271 8.69 -5.84 -7.89
CA ASN A 271 9.96 -5.35 -8.41
C ASN A 271 9.94 -3.86 -8.77
N VAL A 272 8.74 -3.27 -8.89
CA VAL A 272 8.52 -1.91 -9.38
C VAL A 272 7.42 -1.23 -8.57
N THR A 273 7.33 0.10 -8.71
CA THR A 273 6.25 0.93 -8.19
C THR A 273 5.64 1.77 -9.31
N THR A 274 4.45 2.33 -9.12
CA THR A 274 3.81 3.20 -10.14
C THR A 274 3.08 4.37 -9.51
N PHE A 275 2.84 5.41 -10.31
CA PHE A 275 1.92 6.48 -9.98
C PHE A 275 0.62 6.27 -10.74
N ASP A 276 -0.51 6.46 -10.06
CA ASP A 276 -1.80 6.60 -10.71
C ASP A 276 -2.75 7.47 -9.86
N ARG A 277 -3.91 7.74 -10.42
CA ARG A 277 -5.05 8.43 -9.83
C ARG A 277 -5.48 7.77 -8.53
N LYS A 278 -5.63 8.57 -7.48
CA LYS A 278 -6.00 8.11 -6.14
C LYS A 278 -7.31 7.32 -6.17
N GLN A 279 -8.35 7.87 -6.79
CA GLN A 279 -9.66 7.21 -6.86
C GLN A 279 -9.59 5.84 -7.56
N VAL A 280 -8.76 5.72 -8.61
CA VAL A 280 -8.55 4.45 -9.32
C VAL A 280 -7.82 3.47 -8.43
N LEU A 281 -6.76 3.92 -7.76
CA LEU A 281 -5.99 3.07 -6.84
C LEU A 281 -6.84 2.56 -5.67
N GLU A 282 -7.66 3.41 -5.06
CA GLU A 282 -8.58 3.01 -3.98
C GLU A 282 -9.50 1.87 -4.45
N LEU A 283 -10.09 2.01 -5.65
CA LEU A 283 -10.93 0.96 -6.22
C LEU A 283 -10.14 -0.33 -6.50
N LEU A 284 -8.98 -0.24 -7.15
CA LEU A 284 -8.17 -1.40 -7.54
C LEU A 284 -7.68 -2.20 -6.32
N ILE A 285 -7.28 -1.50 -5.26
CA ILE A 285 -6.84 -2.12 -4.00
C ILE A 285 -7.97 -2.92 -3.37
N GLU A 286 -9.20 -2.40 -3.38
CA GLU A 286 -10.35 -3.05 -2.74
C GLU A 286 -11.00 -4.15 -3.58
N THR A 287 -10.77 -4.18 -4.90
CA THR A 287 -11.48 -5.08 -5.82
C THR A 287 -10.58 -6.12 -6.47
N GLU A 288 -9.49 -5.71 -7.13
CA GLU A 288 -8.68 -6.59 -7.98
C GLU A 288 -7.45 -7.12 -7.26
N TYR A 289 -6.77 -6.29 -6.47
CA TYR A 289 -5.49 -6.62 -5.84
C TYR A 289 -5.64 -7.05 -4.37
N MET A 290 -6.62 -7.92 -4.12
CA MET A 290 -6.86 -8.53 -2.82
C MET A 290 -6.29 -9.95 -2.78
N GLY A 291 -5.50 -10.24 -1.74
CA GLY A 291 -5.03 -11.58 -1.45
C GLY A 291 -6.17 -12.53 -1.08
N LYS A 292 -5.91 -13.84 -1.13
CA LYS A 292 -6.88 -14.89 -0.74
C LYS A 292 -7.34 -14.78 0.71
N ASP A 293 -6.56 -14.09 1.53
CA ASP A 293 -6.79 -13.77 2.93
C ASP A 293 -7.55 -12.45 3.14
N GLY A 294 -7.97 -11.78 2.06
CA GLY A 294 -8.64 -10.48 2.12
C GLY A 294 -7.69 -9.33 2.48
N ILE A 295 -6.38 -9.52 2.33
CA ILE A 295 -5.37 -8.49 2.60
C ILE A 295 -4.93 -7.87 1.27
N PRO A 296 -4.88 -6.53 1.16
CA PRO A 296 -4.46 -5.89 -0.08
C PRO A 296 -2.99 -6.21 -0.41
N LEU A 297 -2.72 -6.49 -1.68
CA LEU A 297 -1.37 -6.75 -2.20
C LEU A 297 -0.58 -5.47 -2.46
N LEU A 298 -1.28 -4.35 -2.53
CA LEU A 298 -0.75 -3.03 -2.85
C LEU A 298 -0.89 -2.10 -1.63
N HIS A 299 0.02 -1.15 -1.50
CA HIS A 299 0.01 -0.10 -0.48
C HIS A 299 0.11 1.26 -1.15
N MET A 300 -0.85 2.14 -0.86
CA MET A 300 -0.84 3.52 -1.31
C MET A 300 -0.04 4.37 -0.33
N VAL A 301 0.95 5.08 -0.85
CA VAL A 301 1.76 6.03 -0.08
C VAL A 301 0.87 7.20 0.34
N SER A 302 1.00 7.63 1.60
CA SER A 302 0.19 8.73 2.17
C SER A 302 0.36 10.07 1.43
N GLU A 303 1.56 10.32 0.90
CA GLU A 303 1.92 11.50 0.14
C GLU A 303 1.58 11.36 -1.36
N CYS A 304 0.75 12.27 -1.86
CA CYS A 304 0.32 12.30 -3.26
C CYS A 304 0.60 13.66 -3.89
N PHE A 305 0.88 13.67 -5.19
CA PHE A 305 0.93 14.90 -5.97
C PHE A 305 -0.48 15.42 -6.21
N THR A 306 -0.73 16.64 -5.73
CA THR A 306 -1.95 17.40 -6.04
C THR A 306 -1.74 18.20 -7.31
N SER A 307 -2.65 18.06 -8.26
CA SER A 307 -2.82 19.04 -9.34
C SER A 307 -3.89 20.04 -8.93
N PHE A 308 -3.59 21.33 -9.04
CA PHE A 308 -4.58 22.40 -8.89
C PHE A 308 -5.06 22.83 -10.27
#